data_AF-A0A9Q1CSU5-F1
#
_entry.id   AF-A0A9Q1CSU5-F1
#
_cell.length_a   1.000
_cell.length_b   1.000
_cell.length_c   1.000
_cell.angle_alpha   90.00
_cell.angle_beta   90.00
_cell.angle_gamma   90.00
#
_symmetry.space_group_name_H-M   'P 1'
#
loop_
_entity.id
_entity.type
_entity.pdbx_description
1 polymer ?
#
loop_
_entity_poly.entity_id
_entity_poly.type
_entity_poly.pdbx_seq_one_letter_code
_entity_poly.pdbx_strand_id
1 'polypeptide(L)'
;MGGLIESVIATSDLCLLNDGSCTYIHPASGSRSAIDLSICSPAILMDLQWRVHDDQCGSDHYPLLIDTVYPMPEERVPRWQLQKADWSEFSDLCNST
;
A
#
# COMPACT_ATOMS: atom_id res chain seq x y z
N MET A 1 -22.72 -5.98 7.53
CA MET A 1 -21.63 -5.02 7.25
C MET A 1 -21.34 -4.87 5.77
N GLY A 2 -21.16 -5.97 5.01
CA GLY A 2 -20.90 -5.91 3.55
C GLY A 2 -21.93 -5.10 2.75
N GLY A 3 -23.23 -5.32 2.95
CA GLY A 3 -24.27 -4.61 2.19
C GLY A 3 -24.31 -3.09 2.39
N LEU A 4 -23.82 -2.57 3.52
CA LEU A 4 -23.71 -1.12 3.71
C LEU A 4 -22.57 -0.55 2.84
N ILE A 5 -21.41 -1.20 2.85
CA ILE A 5 -20.26 -0.81 2.03
C ILE A 5 -20.63 -0.91 0.54
N GLU A 6 -21.27 -2.01 0.15
CA GLU A 6 -21.79 -2.20 -1.21
C GLU A 6 -22.76 -1.07 -1.59
N SER A 7 -23.68 -0.70 -0.70
CA SER A 7 -24.60 0.40 -0.97
C SER A 7 -23.87 1.74 -1.11
N VAL A 8 -22.85 2.02 -0.29
CA VAL A 8 -22.07 3.27 -0.39
C VAL A 8 -21.32 3.33 -1.71
N ILE A 9 -20.67 2.23 -2.12
CA ILE A 9 -19.95 2.17 -3.40
C ILE A 9 -20.94 2.31 -4.57
N ALA A 10 -22.10 1.66 -4.51
CA ALA A 10 -23.10 1.70 -5.58
C ALA A 10 -23.85 3.05 -5.68
N THR A 11 -23.94 3.80 -4.58
CA THR A 11 -24.68 5.08 -4.53
C THR A 11 -23.80 6.31 -4.59
N SER A 12 -22.49 6.15 -4.44
CA SER A 12 -21.50 7.23 -4.51
C SER A 12 -20.67 7.15 -5.78
N ASP A 13 -20.04 8.25 -6.17
CA ASP A 13 -19.12 8.30 -7.31
C ASP A 13 -17.74 7.72 -6.94
N LEU A 14 -17.73 6.43 -6.62
CA LEU A 14 -16.57 5.67 -6.16
C LEU A 14 -16.42 4.39 -6.99
N CYS A 15 -15.18 3.99 -7.26
CA CYS A 15 -14.86 2.79 -8.02
C CYS A 15 -14.03 1.82 -7.17
N LEU A 16 -14.37 0.54 -7.25
CA LEU A 16 -13.63 -0.54 -6.58
C LEU A 16 -12.46 -0.99 -7.45
N LEU A 17 -11.26 -1.02 -6.88
CA LEU A 17 -10.04 -1.49 -7.56
C LEU A 17 -9.80 -2.99 -7.41
N ASN A 18 -10.31 -3.60 -6.34
CA ASN A 18 -10.11 -5.01 -6.04
C ASN A 18 -10.70 -5.92 -7.13
N ASP A 19 -9.94 -6.95 -7.52
CA ASP A 19 -10.39 -7.99 -8.45
C ASP A 19 -10.95 -9.25 -7.76
N GLY A 20 -10.99 -9.25 -6.42
CA GLY A 20 -11.42 -10.38 -5.60
C GLY A 20 -10.27 -11.28 -5.09
N SER A 21 -9.02 -10.96 -5.42
CA SER A 21 -7.85 -11.63 -4.88
C SER A 21 -7.82 -11.56 -3.34
N CYS A 22 -7.39 -12.66 -2.71
CA CYS A 22 -7.33 -12.75 -1.25
C CYS A 22 -6.27 -11.79 -0.70
N THR A 23 -6.62 -11.04 0.35
CA THR A 23 -5.77 -10.04 0.99
C THR A 23 -5.38 -10.42 2.41
N TYR A 24 -5.99 -11.47 2.95
CA TYR A 24 -5.80 -11.93 4.32
C TYR A 24 -5.72 -13.44 4.39
N ILE A 25 -4.90 -13.96 5.31
CA ILE A 25 -4.90 -15.36 5.71
C ILE A 25 -5.02 -15.46 7.23
N HIS A 26 -6.02 -16.24 7.69
CA HIS A 26 -6.21 -16.45 9.11
C HIS A 26 -5.09 -17.36 9.67
N PRO A 27 -4.25 -16.90 10.61
CA PRO A 27 -3.04 -17.63 11.00
C PRO A 27 -3.29 -19.03 11.55
N ALA A 28 -4.41 -19.24 12.25
CA ALA A 28 -4.70 -20.51 12.90
C ALA A 28 -5.37 -21.56 12.00
N SER A 29 -6.13 -21.12 10.98
CA SER A 29 -6.92 -22.01 10.12
C SER A 29 -6.39 -22.08 8.68
N GLY A 30 -5.53 -21.15 8.27
CA GLY A 30 -5.09 -20.98 6.88
C GLY A 30 -6.19 -20.52 5.93
N SER A 31 -7.39 -20.17 6.43
CA SER A 31 -8.49 -19.70 5.59
C SER A 31 -8.16 -18.32 5.02
N ARG A 32 -8.40 -18.15 3.72
CA ARG A 32 -8.12 -16.90 3.00
C ARG A 32 -9.39 -16.09 2.80
N SER A 33 -9.27 -14.77 2.85
CA SER A 33 -10.37 -13.84 2.56
C SER A 33 -9.85 -12.57 1.89
N ALA A 34 -10.75 -11.83 1.26
CA ALA A 34 -10.50 -10.53 0.63
C ALA A 34 -11.25 -9.46 1.43
N ILE A 35 -10.66 -9.03 2.55
CA ILE A 35 -11.32 -8.11 3.50
C ILE A 35 -10.80 -6.68 3.41
N ASP A 36 -9.68 -6.47 2.71
CA ASP A 36 -9.11 -5.15 2.48
C ASP A 36 -9.66 -4.57 1.17
N LEU A 37 -10.13 -3.32 1.21
CA LEU A 37 -10.75 -2.65 0.07
C LEU A 37 -9.93 -1.45 -0.38
N SER A 38 -9.71 -1.35 -1.68
CA SER A 38 -9.07 -0.23 -2.37
C SER A 38 -10.10 0.44 -3.27
N ILE A 39 -10.37 1.70 -3.00
CA ILE A 39 -11.43 2.48 -3.66
C ILE A 39 -10.82 3.77 -4.17
N CYS A 40 -11.21 4.20 -5.37
CA CYS A 40 -10.77 5.46 -5.95
C CYS A 40 -11.96 6.26 -6.52
N SER A 41 -11.72 7.51 -6.93
CA SER A 41 -12.67 8.22 -7.77
C SER A 41 -12.61 7.68 -9.21
N PRO A 42 -13.71 7.78 -10.00
CA PRO A 42 -13.70 7.38 -11.40
C PRO A 42 -12.64 8.10 -12.23
N ALA A 43 -12.31 9.35 -11.85
CA ALA A 43 -11.37 10.20 -12.56
C ALA A 43 -9.95 9.63 -12.65
N ILE A 44 -9.56 8.77 -11.71
CA ILE A 44 -8.21 8.16 -11.66
C ILE A 44 -8.24 6.64 -11.85
N LEU A 45 -9.41 6.04 -12.04
CA LEU A 45 -9.56 4.57 -12.10
C LEU A 45 -8.67 3.94 -13.17
N MET A 46 -8.66 4.54 -14.36
CA MET A 46 -7.90 4.03 -15.51
C MET A 46 -6.40 4.32 -15.40
N ASP A 47 -6.02 5.19 -14.47
CA ASP A 47 -4.62 5.60 -14.28
C ASP A 47 -3.90 4.71 -13.25
N LEU A 48 -4.63 3.80 -12.60
CA LEU A 48 -4.12 2.95 -11.53
C LEU A 48 -4.06 1.48 -11.97
N GLN A 49 -3.05 0.78 -11.48
CA GLN A 49 -2.97 -0.67 -11.44
C GLN A 49 -3.05 -1.13 -10.01
N TRP A 50 -3.80 -2.19 -9.76
CA TRP A 50 -3.96 -2.78 -8.44
C TRP A 50 -3.50 -4.23 -8.48
N ARG A 51 -2.75 -4.66 -7.46
CA ARG A 51 -2.40 -6.07 -7.27
C ARG A 51 -2.14 -6.37 -5.80
N VAL A 52 -2.31 -7.64 -5.45
CA VAL A 52 -1.84 -8.17 -4.16
C VAL A 52 -0.38 -8.60 -4.31
N HIS A 53 0.45 -8.30 -3.33
CA HIS A 53 1.83 -8.80 -3.29
C HIS A 53 1.84 -10.31 -3.03
N ASP A 54 2.78 -11.04 -3.64
CA ASP A 54 2.80 -12.50 -3.58
C ASP A 54 3.20 -13.06 -2.20
N ASP A 55 3.89 -12.25 -1.39
CA ASP A 55 4.33 -12.59 -0.04
C ASP A 55 3.66 -11.72 1.03
N GLN A 56 3.42 -12.30 2.21
CA GLN A 56 2.79 -11.60 3.34
C GLN A 56 3.74 -10.66 4.09
N CYS A 57 5.04 -10.73 3.82
CA CYS A 57 6.08 -9.94 4.49
C CYS A 57 6.05 -10.08 6.03
N GLY A 58 5.68 -11.25 6.53
CA GLY A 58 5.59 -11.56 7.97
C GLY A 58 4.31 -11.08 8.67
N SER A 59 3.33 -10.56 7.92
CA SER A 59 1.99 -10.20 8.42
C SER A 59 0.99 -11.34 8.18
N ASP A 60 -0.21 -11.25 8.73
CA ASP A 60 -1.37 -12.07 8.35
C ASP A 60 -2.17 -11.47 7.18
N HIS A 61 -1.87 -10.22 6.82
CA HIS A 61 -2.34 -9.54 5.62
C HIS A 61 -1.28 -9.53 4.50
N TYR A 62 -1.73 -9.70 3.27
CA TYR A 62 -0.91 -9.48 2.08
C TYR A 62 -0.87 -7.98 1.76
N PRO A 63 0.32 -7.39 1.51
CA PRO A 63 0.43 -6.01 1.05
C PRO A 63 -0.35 -5.77 -0.24
N LEU A 64 -1.08 -4.65 -0.30
CA LEU A 64 -1.73 -4.17 -1.52
C LEU A 64 -0.82 -3.17 -2.22
N LEU A 65 -0.64 -3.33 -3.53
CA LEU A 65 0.17 -2.47 -4.37
C LEU A 65 -0.73 -1.71 -5.33
N ILE A 66 -0.58 -0.40 -5.35
CA ILE A 66 -1.29 0.51 -6.25
C ILE A 66 -0.26 1.37 -6.94
N ASP A 67 -0.13 1.17 -8.25
CA ASP A 67 0.85 1.86 -9.10
C ASP A 67 0.12 2.72 -10.14
N THR A 68 0.74 3.81 -10.59
CA THR A 68 0.24 4.55 -11.75
C THR A 68 0.65 3.86 -13.04
N VAL A 69 -0.24 3.77 -14.03
CA VAL A 69 0.07 3.19 -15.35
C VAL A 69 1.08 4.02 -16.14
N TYR A 70 1.21 5.31 -15.82
CA TYR A 70 2.19 6.19 -16.44
C TYR A 70 3.43 6.33 -15.56
N PRO A 71 4.61 6.47 -16.18
CA PRO A 71 5.82 6.83 -15.44
C PRO A 71 5.60 8.18 -14.77
N MET A 72 5.80 8.20 -13.45
CA MET A 72 5.81 9.44 -12.70
C MET A 72 6.94 10.33 -13.26
N PRO A 73 6.73 11.65 -13.45
CA PRO A 73 7.81 12.53 -13.87
C PRO A 73 9.01 12.35 -12.94
N GLU A 74 10.22 12.35 -13.51
CA GLU A 74 11.49 11.99 -12.87
C GLU A 74 11.53 12.27 -11.37
N GLU A 75 11.94 11.25 -10.60
CA GLU A 75 12.08 11.33 -9.14
C GLU A 75 12.70 12.67 -8.74
N ARG A 76 12.00 13.40 -7.87
CA ARG A 76 12.58 14.59 -7.24
C ARG A 76 13.90 14.17 -6.64
N VAL A 77 15.00 14.75 -7.11
CA VAL A 77 16.33 14.56 -6.52
C VAL A 77 16.20 14.71 -5.00
N PRO A 78 16.39 13.64 -4.22
CA PRO A 78 16.18 13.69 -2.79
C PRO A 78 17.10 14.74 -2.18
N ARG A 79 16.50 15.71 -1.48
CA ARG A 79 17.22 16.79 -0.81
C ARG A 79 17.45 16.41 0.64
N TRP A 80 18.57 15.74 0.89
CA TRP A 80 19.02 15.40 2.23
C TRP A 80 19.48 16.66 2.99
N GLN A 81 18.96 16.91 4.19
CA GLN A 81 19.46 17.97 5.08
C GLN A 81 20.71 17.50 5.83
N LEU A 82 21.79 17.20 5.11
CA LEU A 82 23.06 16.72 5.69
C LEU A 82 23.68 17.71 6.68
N GLN A 83 23.33 19.00 6.57
CA GLN A 83 23.74 20.05 7.50
C GLN A 83 23.18 19.88 8.91
N LYS A 84 22.06 19.16 9.08
CA LYS A 84 21.46 18.89 10.39
C LYS A 84 21.85 17.54 10.99
N ALA A 85 22.57 16.72 10.23
CA ALA A 85 23.03 15.44 10.74
C ALA A 85 24.20 15.69 11.70
N ASP A 86 24.11 15.12 12.91
CA ASP A 86 25.22 15.09 13.86
C ASP A 86 26.17 13.96 13.48
N TRP A 87 27.13 14.30 12.62
CA TRP A 87 28.14 13.36 12.16
C TRP A 87 29.12 12.95 13.27
N SER A 88 29.23 13.74 14.34
CA SER A 88 30.09 13.41 15.49
C SER A 88 29.47 12.26 16.26
N GLU A 89 28.19 12.38 16.62
CA GLU A 89 27.46 11.33 17.32
C GLU A 89 27.48 10.00 16.54
N PHE A 90 27.24 10.06 15.23
CA PHE A 90 27.31 8.88 14.37
C PHE A 90 28.70 8.22 14.40
N SER A 91 29.76 9.01 14.29
CA SER A 91 31.14 8.51 14.32
C SER A 91 31.47 7.89 15.67
N ASP A 92 31.06 8.51 16.77
CA ASP A 92 31.32 8.01 18.12
C ASP A 92 30.62 6.67 18.35
N LEU A 93 29.37 6.52 17.90
CA LEU A 93 28.63 5.27 17.93
C LEU A 93 29.32 4.16 17.13
N CYS A 94 29.79 4.45 15.90
CA CYS A 94 30.46 3.46 15.06
C CYS A 94 31.83 3.02 15.61
N ASN A 95 32.53 3.89 16.34
CA ASN A 95 33.85 3.58 16.91
C ASN A 95 33.77 2.99 18.32
N SER A 96 32.58 2.89 18.91
CA SER A 96 32.37 2.37 20.27
C SER A 96 32.23 0.84 20.37
N THR A 97 32.54 0.11 19.29
CA THR A 97 32.68 -1.36 19.26
C THR A 97 34.12 -1.81 19.28
#